data_AF-A0A0D3KRB7-F1
#
_entry.id   AF-A0A0D3KRB7-F1
#
_cell.length_a   1.000
_cell.length_b   1.000
_cell.length_c   1.000
_cell.angle_alpha   90.00
_cell.angle_beta   90.00
_cell.angle_gamma   90.00
#
_symmetry.space_group_name_H-M   'P 1'
#
loop_
_entity.id
_entity.type
_entity.pdbx_description
1 polymer ?
#
loop_
_entity_poly.entity_id
_entity_poly.type
_entity_poly.pdbx_seq_one_letter_code
_entity_poly.pdbx_strand_id
1 'polypeptide(L)'
;MGWLTTLFSPQQRALGLAVRRGDTRGFLRALDSAMSGKLGVMGGFLDGTAAYVLSFTWHQLLSIYIFNLHPRPWGGGGEQASSIAMLRFAAGLCVVAGLVQHLARSSVCASLPGAETVPSMTGMLAGWAGGDTFLQLFRELRAARPELCDMPAALNGTAAAEALEAPDCTRLNLALAALVTVGSTLLITLLKPFTQSVECGSGRVVDWLEDWVESIWQLVSKAAATTVMVVWTSVLTKMELHGVEPDQGGVTTRIYIFWAISITAVGSAVATWLEAMEEYFVAEGAEATAAAAAARDGEPELGERANTARVAALEMKAKKDEALVEFSNLAQATLGWVAGCAWTDVVCDLVPTLYAKPTLHVALQNLAVTLALTAGCVLWLCLVGGGDGAISKDRAQSERAFISGAMAFFVGWGWVLVLRDTFVPFGWLIDEQVESLVARGEGAQRAAPPGASSVSAMAGRFLARDGQGATLAVLLFAPAMTVLFFLVKARLLELSRRSRGLEQTYSELSLSFADFSTKRRGAPAPPAARGYNRLSDAEAPAIAAAAAARPPAFGAAPAARPPAGKERTRTAATASAPPAVKPKRRYGLVPLSVRGFGGKKGKR
;
A
#
# COMPACT_ATOMS: atom_id res chain seq x y z
N MET A 1 -26.49 -14.38 24.85
CA MET A 1 -25.83 -13.21 25.50
C MET A 1 -24.37 -13.45 25.94
N GLY A 2 -23.91 -14.69 26.19
CA GLY A 2 -22.50 -14.95 26.58
C GLY A 2 -21.42 -14.73 25.50
N TRP A 3 -21.79 -14.56 24.23
CA TRP A 3 -20.83 -14.24 23.15
C TRP A 3 -20.50 -12.75 23.03
N LEU A 4 -21.28 -11.87 23.66
CA LEU A 4 -20.97 -10.43 23.70
C LEU A 4 -19.86 -10.11 24.71
N THR A 5 -19.66 -10.95 25.74
CA THR A 5 -18.59 -10.74 26.73
C THR A 5 -17.21 -11.21 26.25
N THR A 6 -17.15 -12.12 25.26
CA THR A 6 -15.90 -12.52 24.60
C THR A 6 -15.41 -11.51 23.55
N LEU A 7 -16.29 -10.63 23.06
CA LEU A 7 -15.94 -9.56 22.12
C LEU A 7 -15.13 -8.42 22.76
N PHE A 8 -15.16 -8.28 24.10
CA PHE A 8 -14.45 -7.20 24.76
C PHE A 8 -13.00 -7.56 25.06
N SER A 9 -12.09 -6.76 24.50
CA SER A 9 -10.66 -6.81 24.81
C SER A 9 -10.42 -6.70 26.33
N PRO A 10 -9.30 -7.24 26.85
CA PRO A 10 -8.92 -7.06 28.25
C PRO A 10 -8.94 -5.58 28.69
N GLN A 11 -8.59 -4.66 27.77
CA GLN A 11 -8.65 -3.22 27.97
C GLN A 11 -10.09 -2.71 28.13
N GLN A 12 -11.03 -3.14 27.27
CA GLN A 12 -12.46 -2.79 27.41
C GLN A 12 -13.07 -3.35 28.70
N ARG A 13 -12.63 -4.54 29.14
CA ARG A 13 -13.01 -5.10 30.44
C ARG A 13 -12.45 -4.30 31.61
N ALA A 14 -11.20 -3.86 31.53
CA ALA A 14 -10.61 -2.96 32.53
C ALA A 14 -11.34 -1.62 32.58
N LEU A 15 -11.73 -1.06 31.44
CA LEU A 15 -12.53 0.16 31.33
C LEU A 15 -13.90 0.00 31.99
N GLY A 16 -14.62 -1.08 31.67
CA GLY A 16 -15.91 -1.39 32.28
C GLY A 16 -15.82 -1.63 33.80
N LEU A 17 -14.76 -2.28 34.27
CA LEU A 17 -14.50 -2.48 35.70
C LEU A 17 -14.17 -1.16 36.41
N ALA A 18 -13.42 -0.27 35.78
CA ALA A 18 -13.08 1.04 36.34
C ALA A 18 -14.32 1.94 36.45
N VAL A 19 -15.17 1.98 35.42
CA VAL A 19 -16.47 2.67 35.46
C VAL A 19 -17.34 2.11 36.58
N ARG A 20 -17.42 0.78 36.69
CA ARG A 20 -18.25 0.11 37.71
C ARG A 20 -17.75 0.35 39.13
N ARG A 21 -16.45 0.57 39.32
CA ARG A 21 -15.84 0.87 40.64
C ARG A 21 -15.86 2.37 40.99
N GLY A 22 -16.31 3.24 40.09
CA GLY A 22 -16.18 4.69 40.24
C GLY A 22 -14.71 5.15 40.28
N ASP A 23 -13.78 4.33 39.78
CA ASP A 23 -12.35 4.63 39.77
C ASP A 23 -12.02 5.47 38.53
N THR A 24 -12.25 6.79 38.65
CA THR A 24 -11.96 7.76 37.58
C THR A 24 -10.50 7.73 37.14
N ARG A 25 -9.56 7.45 38.05
CA ARG A 25 -8.12 7.34 37.70
C ARG A 25 -7.82 6.07 36.93
N GLY A 26 -8.36 4.93 37.38
CA GLY A 26 -8.27 3.66 36.67
C GLY A 26 -8.91 3.74 35.28
N PHE A 27 -10.04 4.45 35.16
CA PHE A 27 -10.72 4.68 33.89
C PHE A 27 -9.87 5.52 32.94
N LEU A 28 -9.31 6.64 33.40
CA LEU A 28 -8.47 7.50 32.58
C LEU A 28 -7.20 6.79 32.12
N ARG A 29 -6.52 6.02 32.98
CA ARG A 29 -5.34 5.22 32.57
C ARG A 29 -5.69 4.12 31.57
N ALA A 30 -6.83 3.44 31.76
CA ALA A 30 -7.28 2.40 30.84
C ALA A 30 -7.69 3.01 29.49
N LEU A 31 -8.32 4.18 29.48
CA LEU A 31 -8.67 4.93 28.28
C LEU A 31 -7.42 5.39 27.54
N ASP A 32 -6.46 5.97 28.26
CA ASP A 32 -5.22 6.49 27.70
C ASP A 32 -4.35 5.38 27.09
N SER A 33 -4.13 4.27 27.83
CA SER A 33 -3.45 3.08 27.29
C SER A 33 -4.18 2.49 26.08
N ALA A 34 -5.51 2.47 26.08
CA ALA A 34 -6.29 2.04 24.92
C ALA A 34 -6.19 3.02 23.75
N MET A 35 -6.00 4.32 24.00
CA MET A 35 -5.87 5.36 22.98
C MET A 35 -4.45 5.41 22.39
N SER A 36 -3.40 5.27 23.18
CA SER A 36 -2.00 5.35 22.74
C SER A 36 -1.65 4.28 21.67
N GLY A 37 -2.13 3.04 21.82
CA GLY A 37 -2.00 2.02 20.78
C GLY A 37 -2.79 2.34 19.50
N LYS A 38 -4.00 2.90 19.65
CA LYS A 38 -4.88 3.27 18.52
C LYS A 38 -4.36 4.49 17.74
N LEU A 39 -3.69 5.42 18.44
CA LEU A 39 -3.11 6.62 17.83
C LEU A 39 -2.02 6.27 16.81
N GLY A 40 -1.24 5.21 17.05
CA GLY A 40 -0.23 4.74 16.09
C GLY A 40 -0.87 4.25 14.78
N VAL A 41 -1.88 3.39 14.89
CA VAL A 41 -2.63 2.86 13.72
C VAL A 41 -3.34 3.99 12.97
N MET A 42 -3.98 4.92 13.70
CA MET A 42 -4.63 6.08 13.11
C MET A 42 -3.61 6.99 12.39
N GLY A 43 -2.43 7.19 12.98
CA GLY A 43 -1.33 7.93 12.35
C GLY A 43 -0.90 7.29 11.03
N GLY A 44 -0.68 5.97 11.01
CA GLY A 44 -0.35 5.23 9.78
C GLY A 44 -1.42 5.35 8.70
N PHE A 45 -2.70 5.25 9.07
CA PHE A 45 -3.83 5.44 8.15
C PHE A 45 -3.84 6.86 7.54
N LEU A 46 -3.68 7.89 8.37
CA LEU A 46 -3.66 9.29 7.92
C LEU A 46 -2.43 9.56 7.04
N ASP A 47 -1.28 8.99 7.36
CA ASP A 47 -0.05 9.13 6.58
C ASP A 47 -0.15 8.45 5.22
N GLY A 48 -0.76 7.26 5.17
CA GLY A 48 -1.06 6.58 3.90
C GLY A 48 -2.03 7.39 3.03
N THR A 49 -3.11 7.90 3.64
CA THR A 49 -4.08 8.78 2.99
C THR A 49 -3.39 10.04 2.43
N ALA A 50 -2.51 10.66 3.22
CA ALA A 50 -1.74 11.83 2.83
C ALA A 50 -0.86 11.58 1.61
N ALA A 51 -0.03 10.54 1.71
CA ALA A 51 0.93 10.18 0.69
C ALA A 51 0.20 9.91 -0.62
N TYR A 52 -0.93 9.21 -0.55
CA TYR A 52 -1.80 8.96 -1.69
C TYR A 52 -2.33 10.25 -2.34
N VAL A 53 -3.02 11.08 -1.55
CA VAL A 53 -3.66 12.31 -2.05
C VAL A 53 -2.63 13.26 -2.66
N LEU A 54 -1.54 13.52 -1.94
CA LEU A 54 -0.50 14.43 -2.39
C LEU A 54 0.24 13.88 -3.61
N SER A 55 0.57 12.58 -3.62
CA SER A 55 1.27 11.98 -4.76
C SER A 55 0.45 12.04 -6.04
N PHE A 56 -0.84 11.72 -5.98
CA PHE A 56 -1.72 11.78 -7.14
C PHE A 56 -1.94 13.22 -7.61
N THR A 57 -2.15 14.16 -6.67
CA THR A 57 -2.33 15.59 -6.99
C THR A 57 -1.08 16.16 -7.68
N TRP A 58 0.10 15.90 -7.13
CA TRP A 58 1.37 16.30 -7.74
C TRP A 58 1.59 15.64 -9.10
N HIS A 59 1.23 14.36 -9.26
CA HIS A 59 1.33 13.66 -10.54
C HIS A 59 0.49 14.33 -11.62
N GLN A 60 -0.80 14.58 -11.34
CA GLN A 60 -1.70 15.26 -12.28
C GLN A 60 -1.19 16.66 -12.60
N LEU A 61 -0.72 17.40 -11.59
CA LEU A 61 -0.15 18.73 -11.74
C LEU A 61 1.03 18.74 -12.72
N LEU A 62 2.03 17.90 -12.45
CA LEU A 62 3.24 17.84 -13.26
C LEU A 62 2.93 17.35 -14.66
N SER A 63 2.23 16.22 -14.79
CA SER A 63 1.98 15.59 -16.10
C SER A 63 1.08 16.41 -17.00
N ILE A 64 0.02 17.05 -16.48
CA ILE A 64 -0.93 17.82 -17.28
C ILE A 64 -0.43 19.24 -17.50
N TYR A 65 -0.12 19.98 -16.43
CA TYR A 65 0.07 21.44 -16.53
C TYR A 65 1.50 21.87 -16.82
N ILE A 66 2.49 21.04 -16.44
CA ILE A 66 3.91 21.36 -16.70
C ILE A 66 4.41 20.67 -17.97
N PHE A 67 4.15 19.37 -18.10
CA PHE A 67 4.68 18.57 -19.20
C PHE A 67 3.68 18.34 -20.35
N ASN A 68 2.41 18.74 -20.19
CA ASN A 68 1.37 18.63 -21.21
C ASN A 68 1.21 17.22 -21.81
N LEU A 69 1.35 16.18 -20.99
CA LEU A 69 1.35 14.78 -21.42
C LEU A 69 -0.05 14.17 -21.53
N HIS A 70 -1.06 14.78 -20.89
CA HIS A 70 -2.45 14.29 -20.86
C HIS A 70 -2.56 12.75 -20.74
N PRO A 71 -2.14 12.15 -19.61
CA PRO A 71 -2.01 10.70 -19.49
C PRO A 71 -3.33 9.91 -19.63
N ARG A 72 -4.46 10.60 -19.47
CA ARG A 72 -5.80 10.06 -19.65
C ARG A 72 -6.55 10.91 -20.67
N PRO A 73 -7.43 10.31 -21.49
CA PRO A 73 -8.33 11.05 -22.35
C PRO A 73 -9.16 12.00 -21.50
N TRP A 74 -8.76 13.27 -21.44
CA TRP A 74 -9.67 14.33 -21.05
C TRP A 74 -10.65 14.46 -22.21
N GLY A 75 -11.94 14.59 -21.95
CA GLY A 75 -12.99 14.62 -22.99
C GLY A 75 -12.87 15.75 -24.04
N GLY A 76 -11.77 16.53 -24.04
CA GLY A 76 -11.48 17.64 -24.94
C GLY A 76 -10.69 17.30 -26.21
N GLY A 77 -10.54 16.02 -26.60
CA GLY A 77 -9.93 15.68 -27.89
C GLY A 77 -8.44 15.98 -28.04
N GLY A 78 -7.71 16.22 -26.93
CA GLY A 78 -6.27 16.39 -26.96
C GLY A 78 -5.53 15.12 -27.39
N GLU A 79 -4.43 15.28 -28.13
CA GLU A 79 -3.55 14.19 -28.51
C GLU A 79 -2.90 13.60 -27.25
N GLN A 80 -3.12 12.30 -27.00
CA GLN A 80 -2.52 11.62 -25.85
C GLN A 80 -1.01 11.49 -26.05
N ALA A 81 -0.21 11.74 -25.02
CA ALA A 81 1.22 11.49 -25.13
C ALA A 81 1.50 10.01 -25.41
N SER A 82 2.57 9.76 -26.16
CA SER A 82 3.05 8.40 -26.40
C SER A 82 3.58 7.76 -25.11
N SER A 83 3.54 6.43 -25.03
CA SER A 83 4.11 5.65 -23.93
C SER A 83 5.59 5.99 -23.69
N ILE A 84 6.38 6.20 -24.76
CA ILE A 84 7.79 6.57 -24.64
C ILE A 84 8.00 7.97 -24.03
N ALA A 85 7.10 8.92 -24.31
CA ALA A 85 7.13 10.24 -23.69
C ALA A 85 6.79 10.13 -22.19
N MET A 86 5.79 9.33 -21.84
CA MET A 86 5.45 9.05 -20.43
C MET A 86 6.59 8.33 -19.69
N LEU A 87 7.27 7.38 -20.35
CA LEU A 87 8.43 6.69 -19.77
C LEU A 87 9.57 7.66 -19.44
N ARG A 88 9.87 8.59 -20.36
CA ARG A 88 10.89 9.63 -20.13
C ARG A 88 10.50 10.53 -18.97
N PHE A 89 9.23 10.91 -18.89
CA PHE A 89 8.70 11.67 -17.76
C PHE A 89 8.83 10.90 -16.45
N ALA A 90 8.42 9.64 -16.40
CA ALA A 90 8.53 8.80 -15.20
C ALA A 90 10.00 8.64 -14.75
N ALA A 91 10.93 8.40 -15.68
CA ALA A 91 12.35 8.30 -15.40
C ALA A 91 12.95 9.61 -14.86
N GLY A 92 12.63 10.74 -15.51
CA GLY A 92 13.07 12.07 -15.03
C GLY A 92 12.48 12.42 -13.66
N LEU A 93 11.20 12.08 -13.45
CA LEU A 93 10.51 12.26 -12.18
C LEU A 93 11.20 11.45 -11.07
N CYS A 94 11.68 10.24 -11.35
CA CYS A 94 12.42 9.44 -10.37
C CYS A 94 13.69 10.14 -9.87
N VAL A 95 14.44 10.77 -10.79
CA VAL A 95 15.68 11.50 -10.43
C VAL A 95 15.37 12.72 -9.55
N VAL A 96 14.40 13.53 -9.97
CA VAL A 96 14.00 14.75 -9.23
C VAL A 96 13.39 14.39 -7.88
N ALA A 97 12.48 13.42 -7.85
CA ALA A 97 11.83 12.99 -6.62
C ALA A 97 12.81 12.29 -5.67
N GLY A 98 13.82 11.58 -6.20
CA GLY A 98 14.92 11.03 -5.41
C GLY A 98 15.75 12.13 -4.73
N LEU A 99 15.97 13.26 -5.42
CA LEU A 99 16.64 14.42 -4.82
C LEU A 99 15.78 15.04 -3.71
N VAL A 100 14.48 15.22 -3.96
CA VAL A 100 13.54 15.74 -2.95
C VAL A 100 13.49 14.83 -1.72
N GLN A 101 13.46 13.50 -1.92
CA GLN A 101 13.50 12.51 -0.84
C GLN A 101 14.80 12.60 -0.04
N HIS A 102 15.95 12.68 -0.72
CA HIS A 102 17.25 12.83 -0.07
C HIS A 102 17.32 14.13 0.76
N LEU A 103 16.90 15.25 0.18
CA LEU A 103 16.84 16.54 0.88
C LEU A 103 15.89 16.48 2.09
N ALA A 104 14.74 15.81 1.97
CA ALA A 104 13.78 15.65 3.08
C ALA A 104 14.36 14.83 4.25
N ARG A 105 15.29 13.89 3.98
CA ARG A 105 16.01 13.11 5.00
C ARG A 105 17.19 13.84 5.61
N SER A 106 17.69 14.89 4.96
CA SER A 106 18.78 15.70 5.50
C SER A 106 18.41 16.25 6.88
N SER A 107 19.39 16.40 7.77
CA SER A 107 19.18 16.88 9.14
C SER A 107 18.45 18.24 9.21
N VAL A 108 18.60 19.07 8.19
CA VAL A 108 17.91 20.36 8.07
C VAL A 108 16.41 20.17 7.91
N CYS A 109 15.98 19.33 6.96
CA CYS A 109 14.57 19.13 6.64
C CYS A 109 13.89 18.07 7.51
N ALA A 110 14.63 17.15 8.13
CA ALA A 110 14.08 16.12 9.01
C ALA A 110 13.34 16.72 10.22
N SER A 111 13.65 17.96 10.59
CA SER A 111 12.94 18.71 11.63
C SER A 111 11.57 19.25 11.20
N LEU A 112 11.30 19.33 9.90
CA LEU A 112 10.04 19.87 9.38
C LEU A 112 8.90 18.86 9.59
N PRO A 113 7.77 19.29 10.14
CA PRO A 113 6.62 18.41 10.28
C PRO A 113 6.19 17.84 8.92
N GLY A 114 6.00 16.52 8.85
CA GLY A 114 5.58 15.84 7.63
C GLY A 114 6.70 15.46 6.65
N ALA A 115 7.97 15.84 6.91
CA ALA A 115 9.10 15.39 6.11
C ALA A 115 9.18 13.86 5.99
N GLU A 116 8.75 13.13 7.02
CA GLU A 116 8.63 11.66 7.05
C GLU A 116 7.64 11.08 6.03
N THR A 117 6.66 11.87 5.55
CA THR A 117 5.69 11.44 4.54
C THR A 117 6.25 11.57 3.12
N VAL A 118 7.25 12.45 2.91
CA VAL A 118 7.82 12.75 1.58
C VAL A 118 8.35 11.51 0.85
N PRO A 119 9.10 10.58 1.48
CA PRO A 119 9.57 9.36 0.80
C PRO A 119 8.44 8.42 0.35
N SER A 120 7.29 8.43 1.02
CA SER A 120 6.13 7.63 0.62
C SER A 120 5.39 8.31 -0.55
N MET A 121 5.13 9.61 -0.41
CA MET A 121 4.50 10.45 -1.42
C MET A 121 5.27 10.42 -2.76
N THR A 122 6.58 10.63 -2.72
CA THR A 122 7.45 10.64 -3.91
C THR A 122 7.47 9.28 -4.60
N GLY A 123 7.52 8.19 -3.83
CA GLY A 123 7.47 6.82 -4.38
C GLY A 123 6.17 6.54 -5.12
N MET A 124 5.03 6.91 -4.52
CA MET A 124 3.73 6.80 -5.18
C MET A 124 3.62 7.72 -6.41
N LEU A 125 4.16 8.94 -6.33
CA LEU A 125 4.19 9.92 -7.44
C LEU A 125 4.89 9.34 -8.67
N ALA A 126 6.09 8.79 -8.49
CA ALA A 126 6.82 8.09 -9.55
C ALA A 126 6.05 6.85 -10.04
N GLY A 127 5.41 6.14 -9.11
CA GLY A 127 4.58 4.98 -9.41
C GLY A 127 3.35 5.28 -10.27
N TRP A 128 2.68 6.42 -10.07
CA TRP A 128 1.59 6.87 -10.93
C TRP A 128 2.06 7.13 -12.36
N ALA A 129 3.19 7.80 -12.53
CA ALA A 129 3.79 8.05 -13.83
C ALA A 129 4.18 6.75 -14.54
N GLY A 130 4.74 5.78 -13.79
CA GLY A 130 5.01 4.43 -14.29
C GLY A 130 3.73 3.70 -14.70
N GLY A 131 2.70 3.71 -13.85
CA GLY A 131 1.39 3.13 -14.13
C GLY A 131 0.76 3.67 -15.42
N ASP A 132 0.68 4.99 -15.57
CA ASP A 132 0.14 5.62 -16.77
C ASP A 132 0.97 5.29 -18.03
N THR A 133 2.30 5.18 -17.90
CA THR A 133 3.19 4.72 -18.98
C THR A 133 2.81 3.33 -19.48
N PHE A 134 2.62 2.37 -18.58
CA PHE A 134 2.23 1.01 -18.95
C PHE A 134 0.81 0.94 -19.49
N LEU A 135 -0.14 1.69 -18.92
CA LEU A 135 -1.50 1.75 -19.45
C LEU A 135 -1.53 2.34 -20.86
N GLN A 136 -0.70 3.35 -21.15
CA GLN A 136 -0.55 3.90 -22.49
C GLN A 136 0.11 2.89 -23.44
N LEU A 137 1.15 2.19 -23.00
CA LEU A 137 1.77 1.10 -23.76
C LEU A 137 0.73 0.02 -24.12
N PHE A 138 -0.16 -0.35 -23.20
CA PHE A 138 -1.21 -1.33 -23.44
C PHE A 138 -2.24 -0.81 -24.45
N ARG A 139 -2.53 0.51 -24.47
CA ARG A 139 -3.39 1.11 -25.51
C ARG A 139 -2.71 1.07 -26.87
N GLU A 140 -1.44 1.47 -26.95
CA GLU A 140 -0.66 1.48 -28.19
C GLU A 140 -0.48 0.06 -28.75
N LEU A 141 -0.21 -0.94 -27.91
CA LEU A 141 -0.08 -2.33 -28.34
C LEU A 141 -1.40 -2.87 -28.91
N ARG A 142 -2.53 -2.55 -28.28
CA ARG A 142 -3.86 -2.93 -28.77
C ARG A 142 -4.21 -2.25 -30.09
N ALA A 143 -3.84 -0.96 -30.24
CA ALA A 143 -4.04 -0.23 -31.48
C ALA A 143 -3.15 -0.76 -32.62
N ALA A 144 -1.90 -1.14 -32.31
CA ALA A 144 -0.95 -1.65 -33.30
C ALA A 144 -1.19 -3.12 -33.68
N ARG A 145 -1.78 -3.92 -32.77
CA ARG A 145 -1.96 -5.37 -32.92
C ARG A 145 -3.35 -5.80 -32.43
N PRO A 146 -4.44 -5.37 -33.11
CA PRO A 146 -5.80 -5.75 -32.72
C PRO A 146 -6.01 -7.28 -32.70
N GLU A 147 -5.26 -8.03 -33.50
CA GLU A 147 -5.28 -9.50 -33.52
C GLU A 147 -4.90 -10.16 -32.18
N LEU A 148 -4.22 -9.44 -31.28
CA LEU A 148 -3.92 -9.94 -29.93
C LEU A 148 -5.14 -9.90 -29.00
N CYS A 149 -6.12 -9.05 -29.30
CA CYS A 149 -7.41 -9.06 -28.62
C CYS A 149 -8.34 -10.13 -29.19
N ASP A 150 -8.23 -10.42 -30.48
CA ASP A 150 -8.98 -11.47 -31.18
C ASP A 150 -8.37 -12.87 -30.98
N MET A 151 -7.95 -13.20 -29.75
CA MET A 151 -7.61 -14.60 -29.44
C MET A 151 -8.90 -15.41 -29.52
N PRO A 152 -9.10 -16.24 -30.56
CA PRO A 152 -10.41 -16.70 -30.94
C PRO A 152 -11.03 -17.45 -29.77
N ALA A 153 -12.29 -17.14 -29.48
CA ALA A 153 -13.20 -18.06 -28.81
C ALA A 153 -13.44 -19.26 -29.74
N ALA A 154 -12.38 -20.01 -30.07
CA ALA A 154 -12.32 -21.05 -31.09
C ALA A 154 -13.12 -22.31 -30.73
N LEU A 155 -14.10 -22.22 -29.84
CA LEU A 155 -14.92 -23.35 -29.40
C LEU A 155 -16.43 -23.15 -29.55
N ASN A 156 -16.95 -21.94 -29.78
CA ASN A 156 -18.40 -21.74 -29.96
C ASN A 156 -18.70 -21.02 -31.27
N GLY A 157 -18.77 -21.82 -32.35
CA GLY A 157 -19.06 -21.37 -33.71
C GLY A 157 -20.50 -20.95 -33.95
N THR A 158 -20.98 -19.91 -33.28
CA THR A 158 -22.22 -19.23 -33.66
C THR A 158 -21.92 -17.78 -34.01
N ALA A 159 -21.55 -17.57 -35.27
CA ALA A 159 -21.42 -16.27 -35.89
C ALA A 159 -22.81 -15.75 -36.28
N ALA A 160 -23.26 -14.68 -35.62
CA ALA A 160 -24.21 -13.67 -36.09
C ALA A 160 -24.25 -12.61 -34.97
N ALA A 161 -23.56 -11.48 -35.10
CA ALA A 161 -23.94 -10.29 -35.87
C ALA A 161 -24.22 -9.15 -34.86
N GLU A 162 -23.60 -8.01 -35.13
CA GLU A 162 -23.97 -6.68 -34.60
C GLU A 162 -23.87 -6.42 -33.09
N ALA A 163 -22.65 -6.06 -32.66
CA ALA A 163 -22.47 -4.80 -31.95
C ALA A 163 -21.03 -4.31 -32.19
N LEU A 164 -20.90 -3.00 -32.43
CA LEU A 164 -19.65 -2.25 -32.55
C LEU A 164 -18.91 -2.17 -31.19
N GLU A 165 -18.92 -3.25 -30.41
CA GLU A 165 -18.22 -3.33 -29.14
C GLU A 165 -16.74 -3.54 -29.40
N ALA A 166 -15.91 -2.74 -28.75
CA ALA A 166 -14.47 -2.86 -28.83
C ALA A 166 -14.05 -4.31 -28.50
N PRO A 167 -13.12 -4.92 -29.26
CA PRO A 167 -12.73 -6.31 -29.06
C PRO A 167 -12.30 -6.55 -27.61
N ASP A 168 -12.78 -7.65 -27.03
CA ASP A 168 -12.50 -8.01 -25.63
C ASP A 168 -11.02 -8.34 -25.45
N CYS A 169 -10.25 -7.36 -25.01
CA CYS A 169 -8.82 -7.51 -24.74
C CYS A 169 -8.54 -8.01 -23.30
N THR A 170 -9.51 -8.59 -22.58
CA THR A 170 -9.36 -8.98 -21.16
C THR A 170 -8.19 -9.93 -20.93
N ARG A 171 -8.04 -10.98 -21.75
CA ARG A 171 -6.93 -11.94 -21.60
C ARG A 171 -5.57 -11.30 -21.79
N LEU A 172 -5.44 -10.42 -22.79
CA LEU A 172 -4.21 -9.68 -23.05
C LEU A 172 -3.88 -8.74 -21.88
N ASN A 173 -4.87 -8.01 -21.37
CA ASN A 173 -4.71 -7.13 -20.22
C ASN A 173 -4.25 -7.89 -18.97
N LEU A 174 -4.84 -9.07 -18.68
CA LEU A 174 -4.42 -9.93 -17.58
C LEU A 174 -3.00 -10.45 -17.74
N ALA A 175 -2.63 -10.91 -18.95
CA ALA A 175 -1.28 -11.39 -19.23
C ALA A 175 -0.23 -10.27 -19.07
N LEU A 176 -0.53 -9.07 -19.57
CA LEU A 176 0.35 -7.91 -19.44
C LEU A 176 0.45 -7.43 -17.99
N ALA A 177 -0.64 -7.43 -17.22
CA ALA A 177 -0.62 -7.11 -15.79
C ALA A 177 0.25 -8.10 -15.01
N ALA A 178 0.10 -9.41 -15.26
CA ALA A 178 0.93 -10.45 -14.66
C ALA A 178 2.42 -10.29 -15.03
N LEU A 179 2.72 -9.95 -16.29
CA LEU A 179 4.09 -9.68 -16.74
C LEU A 179 4.69 -8.46 -16.03
N VAL A 180 3.92 -7.38 -15.87
CA VAL A 180 4.34 -6.19 -15.12
C VAL A 180 4.59 -6.54 -13.65
N THR A 181 3.74 -7.36 -13.01
CA THR A 181 3.97 -7.84 -11.64
C THR A 181 5.28 -8.61 -11.51
N VAL A 182 5.49 -9.64 -12.33
CA VAL A 182 6.73 -10.44 -12.28
C VAL A 182 7.96 -9.58 -12.57
N GLY A 183 7.88 -8.70 -13.57
CA GLY A 183 8.94 -7.76 -13.91
C GLY A 183 9.27 -6.80 -12.76
N SER A 184 8.25 -6.22 -12.12
CA SER A 184 8.43 -5.34 -10.96
C SER A 184 9.01 -6.07 -9.75
N THR A 185 8.56 -7.28 -9.45
CA THR A 185 9.13 -8.10 -8.36
C THR A 185 10.62 -8.35 -8.61
N LEU A 186 10.98 -8.81 -9.81
CA LEU A 186 12.38 -9.04 -10.17
C LEU A 186 13.21 -7.75 -10.05
N LEU A 187 12.67 -6.63 -10.52
CA LEU A 187 13.33 -5.33 -10.40
C LEU A 187 13.55 -4.93 -8.93
N ILE A 188 12.53 -5.08 -8.07
CA ILE A 188 12.62 -4.78 -6.64
C ILE A 188 13.70 -5.63 -5.97
N THR A 189 13.69 -6.95 -6.20
CA THR A 189 14.69 -7.87 -5.65
C THR A 189 16.10 -7.52 -6.12
N LEU A 190 16.27 -7.20 -7.42
CA LEU A 190 17.58 -6.84 -7.97
C LEU A 190 18.08 -5.49 -7.44
N LEU A 191 17.19 -4.55 -7.14
CA LEU A 191 17.55 -3.24 -6.61
C LEU A 191 17.85 -3.26 -5.12
N LYS A 192 17.29 -4.19 -4.35
CA LYS A 192 17.45 -4.27 -2.89
C LYS A 192 18.89 -4.12 -2.37
N PRO A 193 19.92 -4.81 -2.90
CA PRO A 193 21.30 -4.58 -2.44
C PRO A 193 21.76 -3.13 -2.67
N PHE A 194 21.38 -2.51 -3.79
CA PHE A 194 21.70 -1.11 -4.09
C PHE A 194 20.87 -0.11 -3.29
N THR A 195 19.81 -0.55 -2.60
CA THR A 195 19.02 0.32 -1.72
C THR A 195 19.49 0.34 -0.27
N GLN A 196 20.44 -0.53 0.10
CA GLN A 196 20.88 -0.72 1.49
C GLN A 196 22.33 -0.29 1.73
N SER A 197 23.21 -0.37 0.74
CA SER A 197 24.62 0.04 0.89
C SER A 197 25.27 0.31 -0.46
N VAL A 198 25.31 1.59 -0.85
CA VAL A 198 26.12 2.05 -2.00
C VAL A 198 27.36 2.75 -1.44
N GLU A 199 28.45 2.01 -1.27
CA GLU A 199 29.76 2.58 -0.87
C GLU A 199 30.66 2.67 -2.11
N CYS A 200 30.87 3.88 -2.63
CA CYS A 200 31.72 4.20 -3.77
C CYS A 200 33.04 4.88 -3.35
N GLY A 201 33.13 5.47 -2.15
CA GLY A 201 34.36 6.09 -1.66
C GLY A 201 34.21 6.76 -0.31
N SER A 202 35.14 7.67 0.01
CA SER A 202 35.08 8.49 1.21
C SER A 202 35.07 9.97 0.86
N GLY A 203 34.19 10.72 1.50
CA GLY A 203 34.21 12.18 1.49
C GLY A 203 32.81 12.77 1.33
N ARG A 204 32.58 13.91 1.98
CA ARG A 204 31.22 14.49 2.15
C ARG A 204 30.39 14.62 0.86
N VAL A 205 31.01 14.94 -0.28
CA VAL A 205 30.30 15.06 -1.57
C VAL A 205 29.99 13.68 -2.16
N VAL A 206 30.88 12.71 -1.97
CA VAL A 206 30.70 11.33 -2.40
C VAL A 206 29.58 10.69 -1.57
N ASP A 207 29.64 10.81 -0.24
CA ASP A 207 28.60 10.31 0.67
C ASP A 207 27.22 10.92 0.33
N TRP A 208 27.17 12.23 0.04
CA TRP A 208 25.93 12.90 -0.37
C TRP A 208 25.37 12.36 -1.69
N LEU A 209 26.25 12.09 -2.66
CA LEU A 209 25.86 11.52 -3.95
C LEU A 209 25.38 10.07 -3.80
N GLU A 210 26.06 9.28 -2.98
CA GLU A 210 25.69 7.89 -2.63
C GLU A 210 24.29 7.83 -2.02
N ASP A 211 24.02 8.65 -1.00
CA ASP A 211 22.70 8.75 -0.36
C ASP A 211 21.59 9.17 -1.33
N TRP A 212 21.92 10.06 -2.28
CA TRP A 212 20.97 10.47 -3.31
C TRP A 212 20.69 9.34 -4.30
N VAL A 213 21.72 8.64 -4.76
CA VAL A 213 21.59 7.46 -5.65
C VAL A 213 20.80 6.35 -4.96
N GLU A 214 21.08 6.06 -3.68
CA GLU A 214 20.30 5.12 -2.87
C GLU A 214 18.83 5.53 -2.80
N SER A 215 18.56 6.84 -2.62
CA SER A 215 17.20 7.37 -2.61
C SER A 215 16.50 7.17 -3.96
N ILE A 216 17.20 7.30 -5.09
CA ILE A 216 16.66 6.97 -6.42
C ILE A 216 16.31 5.49 -6.52
N TRP A 217 17.18 4.58 -6.09
CA TRP A 217 16.91 3.14 -6.14
C TRP A 217 15.71 2.73 -5.27
N GLN A 218 15.63 3.28 -4.06
CA GLN A 218 14.48 3.09 -3.18
C GLN A 218 13.19 3.60 -3.82
N LEU A 219 13.27 4.72 -4.53
CA LEU A 219 12.14 5.30 -5.23
C LEU A 219 11.69 4.43 -6.42
N VAL A 220 12.63 3.92 -7.23
CA VAL A 220 12.32 3.02 -8.35
C VAL A 220 11.64 1.74 -7.85
N SER A 221 12.10 1.17 -6.74
CA SER A 221 11.47 0.01 -6.10
C SER A 221 10.01 0.31 -5.71
N LYS A 222 9.77 1.43 -5.02
CA LYS A 222 8.40 1.87 -4.65
C LYS A 222 7.53 2.17 -5.87
N ALA A 223 8.09 2.82 -6.88
CA ALA A 223 7.39 3.15 -8.12
C ALA A 223 6.96 1.89 -8.87
N ALA A 224 7.82 0.86 -8.91
CA ALA A 224 7.50 -0.43 -9.50
C ALA A 224 6.32 -1.10 -8.78
N ALA A 225 6.28 -1.03 -7.44
CA ALA A 225 5.16 -1.55 -6.65
C ALA A 225 3.85 -0.82 -6.96
N THR A 226 3.83 0.51 -6.90
CA THR A 226 2.63 1.30 -7.22
C THR A 226 2.20 1.15 -8.68
N THR A 227 3.14 1.01 -9.63
CA THR A 227 2.82 0.72 -11.04
C THR A 227 1.98 -0.54 -11.19
N VAL A 228 2.34 -1.61 -10.46
CA VAL A 228 1.58 -2.87 -10.45
C VAL A 228 0.17 -2.64 -9.92
N MET A 229 0.02 -1.88 -8.85
CA MET A 229 -1.30 -1.54 -8.28
C MET A 229 -2.18 -0.81 -9.31
N VAL A 230 -1.64 0.22 -9.97
CA VAL A 230 -2.36 1.01 -10.99
C VAL A 230 -2.79 0.14 -12.17
N VAL A 231 -1.89 -0.73 -12.64
CA VAL A 231 -2.18 -1.63 -13.76
C VAL A 231 -3.29 -2.62 -13.40
N TRP A 232 -3.19 -3.30 -12.25
CA TRP A 232 -4.22 -4.25 -11.82
C TRP A 232 -5.57 -3.60 -11.60
N THR A 233 -5.63 -2.43 -10.96
CA THR A 233 -6.88 -1.66 -10.85
C THR A 233 -7.50 -1.43 -12.22
N SER A 234 -6.72 -0.94 -13.20
CA SER A 234 -7.28 -0.66 -14.54
C SER A 234 -7.77 -1.92 -15.25
N VAL A 235 -7.11 -3.07 -15.05
CA VAL A 235 -7.54 -4.34 -15.66
C VAL A 235 -8.82 -4.85 -15.00
N LEU A 236 -8.89 -4.84 -13.67
CA LEU A 236 -10.03 -5.37 -12.92
C LEU A 236 -11.29 -4.52 -13.08
N THR A 237 -11.18 -3.19 -13.05
CA THR A 237 -12.32 -2.30 -13.29
C THR A 237 -12.94 -2.50 -14.68
N LYS A 238 -12.13 -2.84 -15.70
CA LYS A 238 -12.65 -3.17 -17.03
C LYS A 238 -13.36 -4.52 -17.09
N MET A 239 -12.93 -5.48 -16.27
CA MET A 239 -13.57 -6.80 -16.18
C MET A 239 -14.90 -6.74 -15.43
N GLU A 240 -14.98 -5.91 -14.38
CA GLU A 240 -16.14 -5.81 -13.51
C GLU A 240 -17.44 -5.45 -14.24
N LEU A 241 -17.36 -4.52 -15.19
CA LEU A 241 -18.52 -4.04 -15.95
C LEU A 241 -18.69 -4.74 -17.30
N HIS A 242 -17.89 -5.77 -17.59
CA HIS A 242 -17.96 -6.44 -18.87
C HIS A 242 -19.29 -7.22 -18.99
N GLY A 243 -20.10 -6.85 -19.99
CA GLY A 243 -21.40 -7.47 -20.23
C GLY A 243 -22.54 -7.01 -19.30
N VAL A 244 -22.34 -5.95 -18.52
CA VAL A 244 -23.40 -5.36 -17.68
C VAL A 244 -23.91 -4.08 -18.36
N GLU A 245 -25.17 -4.08 -18.79
CA GLU A 245 -25.82 -2.87 -19.28
C GLU A 245 -25.99 -1.85 -18.14
N PRO A 246 -25.45 -0.62 -18.26
CA PRO A 246 -25.62 0.41 -17.26
C PRO A 246 -27.04 0.99 -17.35
N ASP A 247 -27.98 0.52 -16.50
CA ASP A 247 -29.15 1.30 -15.98
C ASP A 247 -30.28 0.46 -15.37
N GLN A 248 -30.22 -0.87 -15.38
CA GLN A 248 -31.37 -1.67 -14.93
C GLN A 248 -31.44 -1.79 -13.40
N GLY A 249 -32.09 -0.82 -12.73
CA GLY A 249 -32.66 -0.99 -11.39
C GLY A 249 -31.68 -1.18 -10.22
N GLY A 250 -30.53 -0.49 -10.25
CA GLY A 250 -29.52 -0.58 -9.18
C GLY A 250 -28.75 -1.91 -9.15
N VAL A 251 -28.82 -2.69 -10.24
CA VAL A 251 -28.02 -3.90 -10.41
C VAL A 251 -26.52 -3.58 -10.36
N THR A 252 -26.09 -2.47 -10.98
CA THR A 252 -24.71 -1.99 -10.96
C THR A 252 -24.20 -1.79 -9.52
N THR A 253 -24.95 -1.10 -8.66
CA THR A 253 -24.63 -0.92 -7.25
C THR A 253 -24.45 -2.25 -6.52
N ARG A 254 -25.33 -3.23 -6.77
CA ARG A 254 -25.25 -4.55 -6.14
C ARG A 254 -24.03 -5.32 -6.60
N ILE A 255 -23.66 -5.19 -7.88
CA ILE A 255 -22.45 -5.79 -8.45
C ILE A 255 -21.21 -5.16 -7.79
N TYR A 256 -21.12 -3.83 -7.71
CA TYR A 256 -20.03 -3.14 -7.03
C TYR A 256 -19.90 -3.59 -5.57
N ILE A 257 -21.03 -3.66 -4.83
CA ILE A 257 -21.02 -4.10 -3.43
C ILE A 257 -20.54 -5.56 -3.31
N PHE A 258 -21.07 -6.44 -4.16
CA PHE A 258 -20.67 -7.85 -4.17
C PHE A 258 -19.17 -8.00 -4.50
N TRP A 259 -18.69 -7.24 -5.48
CA TRP A 259 -17.29 -7.22 -5.88
C TRP A 259 -16.39 -6.71 -4.75
N ALA A 260 -16.71 -5.56 -4.15
CA ALA A 260 -15.96 -4.97 -3.04
C ALA A 260 -15.87 -5.91 -1.84
N ILE A 261 -16.98 -6.57 -1.47
CA ILE A 261 -16.99 -7.58 -0.40
C ILE A 261 -16.13 -8.78 -0.78
N SER A 262 -16.28 -9.30 -2.00
CA SER A 262 -15.56 -10.49 -2.47
C SER A 262 -14.06 -10.27 -2.51
N ILE A 263 -13.60 -9.16 -3.11
CA ILE A 263 -12.17 -8.85 -3.19
C ILE A 263 -11.58 -8.55 -1.82
N THR A 264 -12.34 -7.95 -0.90
CA THR A 264 -11.88 -7.72 0.48
C THR A 264 -11.74 -9.05 1.23
N ALA A 265 -12.73 -9.93 1.13
CA ALA A 265 -12.72 -11.23 1.81
C ALA A 265 -11.63 -12.15 1.26
N VAL A 266 -11.56 -12.32 -0.07
CA VAL A 266 -10.54 -13.13 -0.74
C VAL A 266 -9.17 -12.51 -0.55
N GLY A 267 -9.02 -11.20 -0.74
CA GLY A 267 -7.76 -10.49 -0.58
C GLY A 267 -7.20 -10.60 0.84
N SER A 268 -8.04 -10.47 1.86
CA SER A 268 -7.65 -10.65 3.26
C SER A 268 -7.22 -12.09 3.58
N ALA A 269 -7.94 -13.09 3.06
CA ALA A 269 -7.57 -14.50 3.22
C ALA A 269 -6.25 -14.83 2.52
N VAL A 270 -6.04 -14.32 1.31
CA VAL A 270 -4.78 -14.47 0.57
C VAL A 270 -3.65 -13.75 1.28
N ALA A 271 -3.85 -12.53 1.79
CA ALA A 271 -2.83 -11.79 2.53
C ALA A 271 -2.39 -12.53 3.80
N THR A 272 -3.34 -13.08 4.56
CA THR A 272 -3.04 -13.92 5.72
C THR A 272 -2.22 -15.15 5.34
N TRP A 273 -2.57 -15.82 4.23
CA TRP A 273 -1.84 -16.99 3.74
C TRP A 273 -0.42 -16.63 3.29
N LEU A 274 -0.28 -15.50 2.60
CA LEU A 274 0.98 -14.94 2.13
C LEU A 274 1.90 -14.58 3.29
N GLU A 275 1.40 -13.92 4.33
CA GLU A 275 2.17 -13.60 5.54
C GLU A 275 2.66 -14.87 6.27
N ALA A 276 1.83 -15.90 6.37
CA ALA A 276 2.25 -17.19 6.92
C ALA A 276 3.34 -17.87 6.06
N MET A 277 3.33 -17.67 4.74
CA MET A 277 4.41 -18.13 3.86
C MET A 277 5.69 -17.31 4.01
N GLU A 278 5.57 -15.99 4.21
CA GLU A 278 6.72 -15.10 4.44
C GLU A 278 7.48 -15.51 5.69
N GLU A 279 6.79 -15.78 6.80
CA GLU A 279 7.42 -16.26 8.04
C GLU A 279 8.24 -17.54 7.80
N TYR A 280 7.69 -18.47 7.01
CA TYR A 280 8.37 -19.70 6.62
C TYR A 280 9.62 -19.42 5.76
N PHE A 281 9.52 -18.56 4.74
CA PHE A 281 10.66 -18.24 3.87
C PHE A 281 11.74 -17.42 4.57
N VAL A 282 11.36 -16.53 5.50
CA VAL A 282 12.31 -15.76 6.32
C VAL A 282 13.11 -16.70 7.22
N ALA A 283 12.44 -17.66 7.87
CA ALA A 283 13.12 -18.68 8.67
C ALA A 283 14.07 -19.55 7.83
N GLU A 284 13.59 -20.05 6.68
CA GLU A 284 14.39 -20.90 5.78
C GLU A 284 15.59 -20.15 5.17
N GLY A 285 15.41 -18.88 4.80
CA GLY A 285 16.47 -18.01 4.28
C GLY A 285 17.51 -17.65 5.33
N ALA A 286 17.10 -17.43 6.58
CA ALA A 286 18.02 -17.20 7.70
C ALA A 286 18.87 -18.44 7.98
N GLU A 287 18.27 -19.62 7.99
CA GLU A 287 19.00 -20.89 8.12
C GLU A 287 19.97 -21.12 6.96
N ALA A 288 19.56 -20.84 5.72
CA ALA A 288 20.43 -20.96 4.55
C ALA A 288 21.63 -20.00 4.62
N THR A 289 21.41 -18.77 5.10
CA THR A 289 22.47 -17.76 5.28
C THR A 289 23.44 -18.16 6.38
N ALA A 290 22.94 -18.64 7.52
CA ALA A 290 23.77 -19.17 8.61
C ALA A 290 24.59 -20.39 8.17
N ALA A 291 23.98 -21.30 7.38
CA ALA A 291 24.66 -22.45 6.83
C ALA A 291 25.74 -22.07 5.80
N ALA A 292 25.50 -21.03 4.99
CA ALA A 292 26.48 -20.51 4.04
C ALA A 292 27.67 -19.87 4.78
N ALA A 293 27.42 -19.12 5.86
CA ALA A 293 28.45 -18.54 6.70
C ALA A 293 29.30 -19.63 7.37
N ALA A 294 28.66 -20.61 8.02
CA ALA A 294 29.36 -21.74 8.63
C ALA A 294 30.18 -22.56 7.61
N ALA A 295 29.71 -22.69 6.38
CA ALA A 295 30.45 -23.37 5.30
C ALA A 295 31.66 -22.57 4.80
N ARG A 296 31.68 -21.24 4.96
CA ARG A 296 32.86 -20.41 4.67
C ARG A 296 33.93 -20.52 5.75
N ASP A 297 33.52 -20.71 7.00
CA ASP A 297 34.42 -20.83 8.15
C ASP A 297 34.97 -22.25 8.35
N GLY A 298 34.39 -23.25 7.67
CA GLY A 298 34.79 -24.66 7.76
C GLY A 298 36.14 -24.97 7.12
N GLU A 299 36.89 -25.90 7.72
CA GLU A 299 38.26 -26.28 7.34
C GLU A 299 38.45 -26.59 5.83
N PRO A 300 39.56 -26.12 5.22
CA PRO A 300 39.82 -26.18 3.76
C PRO A 300 40.06 -27.58 3.19
N GLU A 301 40.13 -28.63 4.01
CA GLU A 301 40.59 -29.96 3.57
C GLU A 301 39.60 -30.71 2.67
N LEU A 302 38.29 -30.41 2.73
CA LEU A 302 37.26 -31.06 1.92
C LEU A 302 36.96 -30.27 0.63
N GLY A 303 37.97 -30.16 -0.24
CA GLY A 303 37.83 -29.77 -1.64
C GLY A 303 37.17 -28.41 -1.86
N GLU A 304 37.99 -27.36 -1.96
CA GLU A 304 37.63 -25.95 -2.25
C GLU A 304 36.50 -25.76 -3.29
N ARG A 305 36.45 -26.61 -4.32
CA ARG A 305 35.38 -26.59 -5.35
C ARG A 305 34.01 -27.07 -4.88
N ALA A 306 33.95 -28.05 -3.98
CA ALA A 306 32.70 -28.55 -3.43
C ALA A 306 32.11 -27.54 -2.44
N ASN A 307 32.95 -26.91 -1.62
CA ASN A 307 32.54 -25.86 -0.70
C ASN A 307 32.04 -24.61 -1.42
N THR A 308 32.72 -24.15 -2.48
CA THR A 308 32.27 -22.99 -3.28
C THR A 308 30.91 -23.23 -3.97
N ALA A 309 30.70 -24.41 -4.58
CA ALA A 309 29.41 -24.75 -5.18
C ALA A 309 28.27 -24.82 -4.16
N ARG A 310 28.55 -25.36 -2.96
CA ARG A 310 27.57 -25.45 -1.86
C ARG A 310 27.21 -24.06 -1.32
N VAL A 311 28.20 -23.20 -1.10
CA VAL A 311 27.98 -21.81 -0.65
C VAL A 311 27.16 -21.05 -1.67
N ALA A 312 27.50 -21.12 -2.96
CA ALA A 312 26.74 -20.47 -4.03
C ALA A 312 25.28 -20.97 -4.11
N ALA A 313 25.05 -22.28 -3.92
CA ALA A 313 23.69 -22.83 -3.90
C ALA A 313 22.86 -22.34 -2.70
N LEU A 314 23.47 -22.23 -1.51
CA LEU A 314 22.81 -21.70 -0.31
C LEU A 314 22.51 -20.21 -0.44
N GLU A 315 23.42 -19.42 -1.02
CA GLU A 315 23.19 -18.00 -1.31
C GLU A 315 22.08 -17.79 -2.35
N MET A 316 22.07 -18.59 -3.41
CA MET A 316 20.99 -18.55 -4.42
C MET A 316 19.64 -18.92 -3.81
N LYS A 317 19.61 -19.86 -2.85
CA LYS A 317 18.41 -20.20 -2.10
C LYS A 317 17.94 -19.02 -1.25
N ALA A 318 18.83 -18.42 -0.46
CA ALA A 318 18.49 -17.26 0.37
C ALA A 318 17.95 -16.08 -0.48
N LYS A 319 18.57 -15.78 -1.63
CA LYS A 319 18.10 -14.74 -2.57
C LYS A 319 16.74 -15.06 -3.18
N LYS A 320 16.48 -16.34 -3.48
CA LYS A 320 15.18 -16.78 -3.97
C LYS A 320 14.10 -16.59 -2.92
N ASP A 321 14.38 -16.98 -1.67
CA ASP A 321 13.42 -16.87 -0.57
C ASP A 321 13.13 -15.38 -0.27
N GLU A 322 14.13 -14.51 -0.33
CA GLU A 322 13.96 -13.06 -0.28
C GLU A 322 13.08 -12.52 -1.43
N ALA A 323 13.29 -12.98 -2.66
CA ALA A 323 12.46 -12.58 -3.80
C ALA A 323 10.98 -12.99 -3.63
N LEU A 324 10.74 -14.16 -3.02
CA LEU A 324 9.40 -14.65 -2.71
C LEU A 324 8.72 -13.80 -1.63
N VAL A 325 9.46 -13.36 -0.60
CA VAL A 325 8.95 -12.42 0.41
C VAL A 325 8.57 -11.08 -0.24
N GLU A 326 9.40 -10.54 -1.13
CA GLU A 326 9.07 -9.28 -1.83
C GLU A 326 7.86 -9.44 -2.79
N PHE A 327 7.77 -10.57 -3.50
CA PHE A 327 6.59 -10.90 -4.31
C PHE A 327 5.32 -10.91 -3.46
N SER A 328 5.40 -11.55 -2.29
CA SER A 328 4.31 -11.69 -1.35
C SER A 328 3.86 -10.31 -0.82
N ASN A 329 4.78 -9.49 -0.33
CA ASN A 329 4.52 -8.10 0.06
C ASN A 329 3.84 -7.29 -1.04
N LEU A 330 4.33 -7.40 -2.28
CA LEU A 330 3.76 -6.70 -3.44
C LEU A 330 2.33 -7.17 -3.74
N ALA A 331 2.08 -8.49 -3.67
CA ALA A 331 0.76 -9.06 -3.87
C ALA A 331 -0.23 -8.59 -2.80
N GLN A 332 0.17 -8.62 -1.52
CA GLN A 332 -0.65 -8.12 -0.40
C GLN A 332 -1.02 -6.64 -0.59
N ALA A 333 -0.04 -5.79 -0.91
CA ALA A 333 -0.27 -4.37 -1.14
C ALA A 333 -1.17 -4.11 -2.36
N THR A 334 -1.00 -4.88 -3.45
CA THR A 334 -1.84 -4.81 -4.64
C THR A 334 -3.29 -5.21 -4.35
N LEU A 335 -3.50 -6.29 -3.59
CA LEU A 335 -4.84 -6.73 -3.19
C LEU A 335 -5.52 -5.69 -2.29
N GLY A 336 -4.79 -5.09 -1.36
CA GLY A 336 -5.31 -4.03 -0.49
C GLY A 336 -5.73 -2.80 -1.29
N TRP A 337 -4.93 -2.42 -2.29
CA TRP A 337 -5.23 -1.32 -3.20
C TRP A 337 -6.45 -1.57 -4.07
N VAL A 338 -6.55 -2.76 -4.69
CA VAL A 338 -7.70 -3.14 -5.51
C VAL A 338 -8.98 -3.18 -4.65
N ALA A 339 -8.89 -3.70 -3.42
CA ALA A 339 -10.02 -3.66 -2.49
C ALA A 339 -10.45 -2.22 -2.17
N GLY A 340 -9.48 -1.32 -1.95
CA GLY A 340 -9.75 0.11 -1.80
C GLY A 340 -10.47 0.71 -3.01
N CYS A 341 -10.03 0.39 -4.23
CA CYS A 341 -10.68 0.83 -5.48
C CYS A 341 -12.12 0.33 -5.59
N ALA A 342 -12.36 -0.95 -5.29
CA ALA A 342 -13.71 -1.52 -5.35
C ALA A 342 -14.67 -0.81 -4.38
N TRP A 343 -14.21 -0.47 -3.17
CA TRP A 343 -15.01 0.32 -2.22
C TRP A 343 -15.22 1.76 -2.68
N THR A 344 -14.23 2.34 -3.36
CA THR A 344 -14.38 3.65 -4.01
C THR A 344 -15.49 3.62 -5.06
N ASP A 345 -15.51 2.60 -5.92
CA ASP A 345 -16.53 2.46 -6.98
C ASP A 345 -17.93 2.31 -6.38
N VAL A 346 -18.09 1.51 -5.31
CA VAL A 346 -19.34 1.43 -4.53
C VAL A 346 -19.79 2.80 -4.05
N VAL A 347 -18.90 3.58 -3.45
CA VAL A 347 -19.27 4.88 -2.87
C VAL A 347 -19.55 5.91 -3.93
N CYS A 348 -18.82 5.93 -5.03
CA CYS A 348 -19.09 6.84 -6.12
C CYS A 348 -20.41 6.52 -6.84
N ASP A 349 -20.83 5.26 -6.86
CA ASP A 349 -22.15 4.85 -7.34
C ASP A 349 -23.27 5.23 -6.34
N LEU A 350 -23.05 5.01 -5.04
CA LEU A 350 -24.00 5.40 -3.98
C LEU A 350 -24.14 6.93 -3.81
N VAL A 351 -23.08 7.68 -4.15
CA VAL A 351 -23.01 9.13 -4.00
C VAL A 351 -22.60 9.75 -5.35
N PRO A 352 -23.55 9.91 -6.29
CA PRO A 352 -23.27 10.38 -7.65
C PRO A 352 -22.61 11.75 -7.71
N THR A 353 -22.70 12.56 -6.65
CA THR A 353 -22.03 13.87 -6.56
C THR A 353 -20.50 13.76 -6.65
N LEU A 354 -19.93 12.59 -6.35
CA LEU A 354 -18.49 12.34 -6.47
C LEU A 354 -18.00 12.34 -7.93
N TYR A 355 -18.87 11.99 -8.88
CA TYR A 355 -18.59 12.08 -10.32
C TYR A 355 -19.21 13.31 -11.00
N ALA A 356 -19.98 14.12 -10.27
CA ALA A 356 -20.57 15.32 -10.83
C ALA A 356 -19.49 16.30 -11.31
N LYS A 357 -19.86 17.15 -12.28
CA LYS A 357 -18.98 18.21 -12.76
C LYS A 357 -18.52 19.06 -11.55
N PRO A 358 -17.21 19.36 -11.44
CA PRO A 358 -16.68 20.10 -10.31
C PRO A 358 -17.34 21.48 -10.20
N THR A 359 -17.99 21.73 -9.07
CA THR A 359 -18.56 23.02 -8.67
C THR A 359 -18.29 23.21 -7.17
N LEU A 360 -18.34 24.45 -6.68
CA LEU A 360 -18.15 24.70 -5.23
C LEU A 360 -19.19 23.93 -4.38
N HIS A 361 -20.43 23.81 -4.86
CA HIS A 361 -21.46 23.04 -4.17
C HIS A 361 -21.11 21.55 -4.11
N VAL A 362 -20.68 20.96 -5.23
CA VAL A 362 -20.21 19.57 -5.30
C VAL A 362 -18.98 19.36 -4.41
N ALA A 363 -18.04 20.32 -4.36
CA ALA A 363 -16.87 20.25 -3.50
C ALA A 363 -17.27 20.19 -2.01
N LEU A 364 -18.26 20.98 -1.58
CA LEU A 364 -18.77 20.96 -0.20
C LEU A 364 -19.48 19.64 0.14
N GLN A 365 -20.26 19.09 -0.80
CA GLN A 365 -20.90 17.79 -0.64
C GLN A 365 -19.85 16.68 -0.51
N ASN A 366 -18.86 16.67 -1.41
CA ASN A 366 -17.79 15.69 -1.42
C ASN A 366 -16.90 15.82 -0.18
N LEU A 367 -16.72 17.04 0.36
CA LEU A 367 -16.03 17.28 1.63
C LEU A 367 -16.80 16.65 2.80
N ALA A 368 -18.12 16.87 2.88
CA ALA A 368 -18.95 16.30 3.93
C ALA A 368 -18.92 14.75 3.90
N VAL A 369 -19.04 14.17 2.72
CA VAL A 369 -18.98 12.70 2.52
C VAL A 369 -17.60 12.18 2.91
N THR A 370 -16.52 12.81 2.43
CA THR A 370 -15.14 12.39 2.74
C THR A 370 -14.83 12.49 4.24
N LEU A 371 -15.32 13.53 4.92
CA LEU A 371 -15.19 13.67 6.37
C LEU A 371 -15.95 12.56 7.11
N ALA A 372 -17.17 12.24 6.67
CA ALA A 372 -17.96 11.16 7.26
C ALA A 372 -17.28 9.79 7.08
N LEU A 373 -16.71 9.52 5.89
CA LEU A 373 -15.95 8.30 5.62
C LEU A 373 -14.67 8.23 6.45
N THR A 374 -13.93 9.34 6.55
CA THR A 374 -12.74 9.44 7.40
C THR A 374 -13.08 9.13 8.85
N ALA A 375 -14.15 9.75 9.37
CA ALA A 375 -14.62 9.51 10.73
C ALA A 375 -15.07 8.05 10.94
N GLY A 376 -15.76 7.46 9.96
CA GLY A 376 -16.16 6.05 9.98
C GLY A 376 -14.97 5.08 10.03
N CYS A 377 -13.95 5.31 9.20
CA CYS A 377 -12.71 4.51 9.20
C CYS A 377 -11.94 4.67 10.52
N VAL A 378 -11.79 5.90 11.02
CA VAL A 378 -11.13 6.15 12.31
C VAL A 378 -11.89 5.48 13.46
N LEU A 379 -13.23 5.54 13.45
CA LEU A 379 -14.05 4.85 14.44
C LEU A 379 -13.87 3.33 14.33
N TRP A 380 -13.88 2.76 13.12
CA TRP A 380 -13.64 1.34 12.91
C TRP A 380 -12.27 0.90 13.42
N LEU A 381 -11.20 1.63 13.09
CA LEU A 381 -9.85 1.37 13.59
C LEU A 381 -9.80 1.46 15.13
N CYS A 382 -10.52 2.43 15.70
CA CYS A 382 -10.64 2.54 17.15
C CYS A 382 -11.38 1.36 17.79
N LEU A 383 -12.35 0.76 17.10
CA LEU A 383 -13.13 -0.38 17.61
C LEU A 383 -12.36 -1.70 17.45
N VAL A 384 -11.61 -1.86 16.36
CA VAL A 384 -10.93 -3.13 16.01
C VAL A 384 -9.48 -3.19 16.49
N GLY A 385 -8.79 -2.06 16.62
CA GLY A 385 -7.34 -1.98 16.89
C GLY A 385 -6.87 -2.25 18.33
N GLY A 386 -7.70 -2.78 19.23
CA GLY A 386 -7.43 -2.84 20.68
C GLY A 386 -7.02 -4.20 21.27
N GLY A 387 -6.37 -5.08 20.51
CA GLY A 387 -6.13 -6.47 20.94
C GLY A 387 -4.68 -6.90 21.05
N ASP A 388 -3.91 -6.45 22.05
CA ASP A 388 -2.55 -6.95 22.36
C ASP A 388 -2.54 -8.36 23.00
N GLY A 389 -3.65 -9.09 22.96
CA GLY A 389 -3.77 -10.43 23.55
C GLY A 389 -2.90 -11.46 22.81
N ALA A 390 -2.00 -12.11 23.54
CA ALA A 390 -0.91 -12.95 23.04
C ALA A 390 -1.27 -14.26 22.29
N ILE A 391 -2.54 -14.54 21.94
CA ILE A 391 -2.94 -15.93 21.57
C ILE A 391 -3.56 -16.06 20.15
N SER A 392 -3.52 -15.05 19.29
CA SER A 392 -3.72 -15.24 17.82
C SER A 392 -3.18 -14.07 16.99
N LYS A 393 -2.06 -13.49 17.46
CA LYS A 393 -1.61 -12.15 17.04
C LYS A 393 -1.41 -12.02 15.53
N ASP A 394 -0.96 -13.06 14.85
CA ASP A 394 -0.43 -12.88 13.50
C ASP A 394 -1.56 -12.72 12.46
N ARG A 395 -2.55 -13.64 12.43
CA ARG A 395 -3.67 -13.54 11.47
C ARG A 395 -4.52 -12.29 11.66
N ALA A 396 -4.94 -12.01 12.90
CA ALA A 396 -5.81 -10.86 13.14
C ALA A 396 -5.10 -9.52 12.88
N GLN A 397 -3.77 -9.49 13.02
CA GLN A 397 -2.95 -8.32 12.69
C GLN A 397 -2.80 -8.15 11.18
N SER A 398 -2.54 -9.24 10.45
CA SER A 398 -2.50 -9.27 8.97
C SER A 398 -3.79 -8.71 8.36
N GLU A 399 -4.94 -9.28 8.73
CA GLU A 399 -6.25 -8.88 8.21
C GLU A 399 -6.54 -7.41 8.53
N ARG A 400 -6.14 -6.93 9.72
CA ARG A 400 -6.26 -5.52 10.10
C ARG A 400 -5.36 -4.62 9.27
N ALA A 401 -4.11 -5.00 9.04
CA ALA A 401 -3.17 -4.23 8.23
C ALA A 401 -3.69 -4.10 6.78
N PHE A 402 -4.17 -5.20 6.21
CA PHE A 402 -4.81 -5.25 4.90
C PHE A 402 -6.02 -4.29 4.82
N ILE A 403 -6.98 -4.41 5.74
CA ILE A 403 -8.19 -3.57 5.74
C ILE A 403 -7.84 -2.10 5.98
N SER A 404 -6.89 -1.81 6.87
CA SER A 404 -6.45 -0.44 7.13
C SER A 404 -5.83 0.21 5.89
N GLY A 405 -5.03 -0.56 5.13
CA GLY A 405 -4.48 -0.13 3.85
C GLY A 405 -5.57 0.17 2.81
N ALA A 406 -6.53 -0.73 2.67
CA ALA A 406 -7.68 -0.54 1.76
C ALA A 406 -8.50 0.70 2.14
N MET A 407 -8.76 0.91 3.45
CA MET A 407 -9.46 2.09 3.95
C MET A 407 -8.68 3.39 3.68
N ALA A 408 -7.36 3.39 3.88
CA ALA A 408 -6.52 4.56 3.64
C ALA A 408 -6.57 5.00 2.17
N PHE A 409 -6.52 4.04 1.26
CA PHE A 409 -6.71 4.30 -0.17
C PHE A 409 -8.11 4.87 -0.45
N PHE A 410 -9.14 4.17 0.04
CA PHE A 410 -10.55 4.52 -0.20
C PHE A 410 -10.88 5.95 0.26
N VAL A 411 -10.48 6.31 1.49
CA VAL A 411 -10.64 7.67 2.02
C VAL A 411 -9.75 8.66 1.29
N GLY A 412 -8.53 8.25 0.92
CA GLY A 412 -7.61 9.05 0.12
C GLY A 412 -8.22 9.49 -1.21
N TRP A 413 -8.95 8.61 -1.89
CA TRP A 413 -9.64 9.00 -3.12
C TRP A 413 -10.73 10.06 -2.89
N GLY A 414 -11.50 9.96 -1.80
CA GLY A 414 -12.46 11.00 -1.42
C GLY A 414 -11.78 12.37 -1.31
N TRP A 415 -10.63 12.43 -0.64
CA TRP A 415 -9.85 13.67 -0.53
C TRP A 415 -9.29 14.15 -1.89
N VAL A 416 -8.87 13.25 -2.78
CA VAL A 416 -8.50 13.61 -4.15
C VAL A 416 -9.65 14.28 -4.88
N LEU A 417 -10.88 13.76 -4.74
CA LEU A 417 -12.07 14.36 -5.36
C LEU A 417 -12.39 15.74 -4.76
N VAL A 418 -12.33 15.88 -3.44
CA VAL A 418 -12.49 17.18 -2.76
C VAL A 418 -11.50 18.20 -3.28
N LEU A 419 -10.23 17.81 -3.40
CA LEU A 419 -9.20 18.67 -3.94
C LEU A 419 -9.50 19.04 -5.39
N ARG A 420 -9.75 18.05 -6.26
CA ARG A 420 -10.12 18.28 -7.67
C ARG A 420 -11.27 19.28 -7.80
N ASP A 421 -12.34 19.09 -7.02
CA ASP A 421 -13.54 19.91 -7.10
C ASP A 421 -13.35 21.30 -6.48
N THR A 422 -12.35 21.46 -5.63
CA THR A 422 -11.88 22.77 -5.18
C THR A 422 -10.99 23.41 -6.26
N PHE A 423 -10.09 22.66 -6.89
CA PHE A 423 -9.14 23.17 -7.87
C PHE A 423 -9.79 23.68 -9.16
N VAL A 424 -10.67 22.88 -9.76
CA VAL A 424 -11.18 23.17 -11.10
C VAL A 424 -11.95 24.50 -11.15
N PRO A 425 -12.88 24.80 -10.22
CA PRO A 425 -13.56 26.10 -10.21
C PRO A 425 -12.60 27.27 -9.96
N PHE A 426 -11.57 27.09 -9.14
CA PHE A 426 -10.56 28.12 -8.90
C PHE A 426 -9.67 28.36 -10.14
N GLY A 427 -9.31 27.30 -10.87
CA GLY A 427 -8.60 27.42 -12.14
C GLY A 427 -9.44 28.18 -13.17
N TRP A 428 -10.73 27.83 -13.31
CA TRP A 428 -11.65 28.52 -14.21
C TRP A 428 -11.83 29.98 -13.84
N LEU A 429 -11.94 30.28 -12.54
CA LEU A 429 -12.03 31.65 -12.04
C LEU A 429 -10.77 32.44 -12.40
N ILE A 430 -9.59 31.85 -12.27
CA ILE A 430 -8.32 32.51 -12.60
C ILE A 430 -8.20 32.70 -14.11
N ASP A 431 -8.57 31.70 -14.91
CA ASP A 431 -8.56 31.83 -16.37
C ASP A 431 -9.54 32.93 -16.82
N GLU A 432 -10.76 32.99 -16.28
CA GLU A 432 -11.72 34.06 -16.57
C GLU A 432 -11.20 35.44 -16.15
N GLN A 433 -10.54 35.55 -14.99
CA GLN A 433 -9.92 36.80 -14.55
C GLN A 433 -8.74 37.19 -15.46
N VAL A 434 -7.89 36.24 -15.86
CA VAL A 434 -6.76 36.47 -16.76
C VAL A 434 -7.27 36.88 -18.15
N GLU A 435 -8.26 36.19 -18.72
CA GLU A 435 -8.89 36.57 -19.97
C GLU A 435 -9.50 37.98 -19.88
N SER A 436 -10.17 38.31 -18.78
CA SER A 436 -10.73 39.65 -18.58
C SER A 436 -9.64 40.73 -18.48
N LEU A 437 -8.49 40.41 -17.87
CA LEU A 437 -7.34 41.32 -17.76
C LEU A 437 -6.62 41.48 -19.09
N VAL A 438 -6.49 40.40 -19.87
CA VAL A 438 -5.95 40.42 -21.23
C VAL A 438 -6.85 41.26 -22.14
N ALA A 439 -8.17 41.04 -22.11
CA ALA A 439 -9.12 41.84 -22.89
C ALA A 439 -9.08 43.34 -22.52
N ARG A 440 -8.98 43.67 -21.23
CA ARG A 440 -8.77 45.06 -20.77
C ARG A 440 -7.43 45.61 -21.22
N GLY A 441 -6.37 44.80 -21.19
CA GLY A 441 -5.03 45.15 -21.66
C GLY A 441 -4.98 45.44 -23.16
N GLU A 442 -5.63 44.61 -23.98
CA GLU A 442 -5.76 44.82 -25.42
C GLU A 442 -6.60 46.06 -25.74
N GLY A 443 -7.67 46.30 -24.98
CA GLY A 443 -8.46 47.53 -25.08
C GLY A 443 -7.64 48.79 -24.76
N ALA A 444 -6.85 48.76 -23.68
CA ALA A 444 -5.94 49.84 -23.31
C ALA A 444 -4.81 50.03 -24.34
N GLN A 445 -4.31 48.95 -24.93
CA GLN A 445 -3.27 48.99 -25.95
C GLN A 445 -3.78 49.58 -27.28
N ARG A 446 -5.03 49.33 -27.65
CA ARG A 446 -5.67 49.99 -28.81
C ARG A 446 -5.91 51.49 -28.58
N ALA A 447 -6.06 51.91 -27.33
CA ALA A 447 -6.23 53.32 -26.96
C ALA A 447 -4.90 54.06 -26.77
N ALA A 448 -3.77 53.35 -26.68
CA ALA A 448 -2.45 53.95 -26.47
C ALA A 448 -1.89 54.55 -27.76
N PRO A 449 -1.25 55.75 -27.70
CA PRO A 449 -0.65 56.37 -28.88
C PRO A 449 0.48 55.50 -29.46
N PRO A 450 0.65 55.47 -30.80
CA PRO A 450 1.68 54.68 -31.47
C PRO A 450 3.07 55.12 -30.99
N GLY A 451 3.75 54.25 -30.25
CA GLY A 451 5.09 54.49 -29.68
C GLY A 451 5.27 54.03 -28.23
N ALA A 452 4.20 53.72 -27.49
CA ALA A 452 4.29 53.23 -26.11
C ALA A 452 4.58 51.71 -26.07
N SER A 453 5.86 51.33 -26.13
CA SER A 453 6.29 49.95 -25.86
C SER A 453 6.27 49.67 -24.35
N SER A 454 5.09 49.40 -23.77
CA SER A 454 4.99 49.07 -22.35
C SER A 454 5.30 47.59 -22.11
N VAL A 455 6.18 47.33 -21.14
CA VAL A 455 6.47 46.01 -20.55
C VAL A 455 5.18 45.27 -20.15
N SER A 456 4.10 45.98 -19.86
CA SER A 456 2.77 45.40 -19.59
C SER A 456 2.16 44.65 -20.77
N ALA A 457 2.40 45.08 -22.01
CA ALA A 457 1.91 44.39 -23.21
C ALA A 457 2.69 43.10 -23.51
N MET A 458 3.93 43.00 -23.01
CA MET A 458 4.74 41.79 -23.08
C MET A 458 4.32 40.79 -21.99
N ALA A 459 4.08 41.28 -20.77
CA ALA A 459 3.57 40.46 -19.67
C ALA A 459 2.16 39.90 -19.97
N GLY A 460 1.26 40.72 -20.54
CA GLY A 460 -0.07 40.27 -20.96
C GLY A 460 -0.03 39.21 -22.05
N ARG A 461 0.88 39.34 -23.04
CA ARG A 461 1.08 38.32 -24.08
C ARG A 461 1.76 37.05 -23.58
N PHE A 462 2.56 37.12 -22.52
CA PHE A 462 3.16 35.95 -21.89
C PHE A 462 2.10 35.16 -21.10
N LEU A 463 1.26 35.85 -20.34
CA LEU A 463 0.17 35.23 -19.56
C LEU A 463 -1.00 34.72 -20.44
N ALA A 464 -1.27 35.36 -21.57
CA ALA A 464 -2.33 34.96 -22.52
C ALA A 464 -1.94 33.75 -23.39
N ARG A 465 -0.67 33.35 -23.40
CA ARG A 465 -0.20 32.23 -24.22
C ARG A 465 -0.31 30.93 -23.41
N ASP A 466 -1.16 30.03 -23.88
CA ASP A 466 -1.16 28.60 -23.55
C ASP A 466 -1.42 28.24 -22.07
N GLY A 467 -2.44 28.82 -21.42
CA GLY A 467 -2.94 28.31 -20.13
C GLY A 467 -2.03 28.54 -18.92
N GLN A 468 -1.08 29.48 -18.98
CA GLN A 468 -0.13 29.75 -17.90
C GLN A 468 -0.79 30.27 -16.59
N GLY A 469 -1.98 30.88 -16.66
CA GLY A 469 -2.76 31.31 -15.51
C GLY A 469 -3.14 30.13 -14.60
N ALA A 470 -3.74 29.09 -15.18
CA ALA A 470 -4.00 27.83 -14.51
C ALA A 470 -2.70 27.20 -13.96
N THR A 471 -1.61 27.18 -14.72
CA THR A 471 -0.33 26.62 -14.26
C THR A 471 0.22 27.36 -13.05
N LEU A 472 0.19 28.69 -13.02
CA LEU A 472 0.67 29.48 -11.86
C LEU A 472 -0.21 29.26 -10.62
N ALA A 473 -1.54 29.26 -10.80
CA ALA A 473 -2.50 28.99 -9.72
C ALA A 473 -2.25 27.63 -9.07
N VAL A 474 -2.07 26.63 -9.92
CA VAL A 474 -1.81 25.24 -9.55
C VAL A 474 -0.44 25.11 -8.87
N LEU A 475 0.59 25.80 -9.37
CA LEU A 475 1.94 25.85 -8.77
C LEU A 475 1.98 26.52 -7.39
N LEU A 476 1.09 27.48 -7.09
CA LEU A 476 1.00 28.09 -5.77
C LEU A 476 0.17 27.25 -4.80
N PHE A 477 -0.88 26.61 -5.28
CA PHE A 477 -1.82 25.90 -4.43
C PHE A 477 -1.33 24.51 -4.01
N ALA A 478 -0.66 23.74 -4.87
CA ALA A 478 -0.16 22.42 -4.48
C ALA A 478 0.86 22.48 -3.31
N PRO A 479 1.82 23.43 -3.30
CA PRO A 479 2.62 23.70 -2.11
C PRO A 479 1.78 24.12 -0.91
N ALA A 480 0.80 25.01 -1.08
CA ALA A 480 -0.05 25.47 0.01
C ALA A 480 -0.85 24.31 0.66
N MET A 481 -1.37 23.38 -0.13
CA MET A 481 -2.05 22.18 0.38
C MET A 481 -1.10 21.21 1.04
N THR A 482 0.10 21.04 0.49
CA THR A 482 1.15 20.21 1.10
C THR A 482 1.51 20.79 2.48
N VAL A 483 1.67 22.11 2.58
CA VAL A 483 1.92 22.83 3.84
C VAL A 483 0.73 22.68 4.79
N LEU A 484 -0.51 22.88 4.34
CA LEU A 484 -1.71 22.72 5.16
C LEU A 484 -1.80 21.30 5.74
N PHE A 485 -1.56 20.29 4.92
CA PHE A 485 -1.56 18.89 5.35
C PHE A 485 -0.50 18.66 6.43
N PHE A 486 0.72 19.16 6.20
CA PHE A 486 1.81 19.06 7.17
C PHE A 486 1.51 19.81 8.46
N LEU A 487 0.84 20.95 8.42
CA LEU A 487 0.41 21.68 9.61
C LEU A 487 -0.65 20.91 10.41
N VAL A 488 -1.65 20.32 9.73
CA VAL A 488 -2.66 19.47 10.37
C VAL A 488 -2.00 18.26 11.03
N LYS A 489 -1.09 17.59 10.31
CA LYS A 489 -0.31 16.47 10.85
C LYS A 489 0.57 16.90 12.03
N ALA A 490 1.26 18.03 11.93
CA ALA A 490 2.08 18.58 13.02
C ALA A 490 1.25 18.75 14.29
N ARG A 491 0.03 19.28 14.16
CA ARG A 491 -0.89 19.45 15.29
C ARG A 491 -1.38 18.13 15.85
N LEU A 492 -1.70 17.14 15.02
CA LEU A 492 -2.08 15.80 15.50
C LEU A 492 -0.93 15.11 16.25
N LEU A 493 0.29 15.21 15.73
CA LEU A 493 1.49 14.69 16.38
C LEU A 493 1.80 15.44 17.68
N GLU A 494 1.62 16.76 17.71
CA GLU A 494 1.77 17.55 18.93
C GLU A 494 0.74 17.13 19.98
N LEU A 495 -0.52 16.92 19.60
CA LEU A 495 -1.56 16.41 20.50
C LEU A 495 -1.20 15.01 21.03
N SER A 496 -0.67 14.12 20.18
CA SER A 496 -0.17 12.79 20.58
C SER A 496 1.08 12.85 21.48
N ARG A 497 1.98 13.81 21.27
CA ARG A 497 3.14 14.02 22.14
C ARG A 497 2.71 14.60 23.48
N ARG A 498 1.76 15.54 23.49
CA ARG A 498 1.18 16.09 24.72
C ARG A 498 0.45 15.02 25.53
N SER A 499 -0.26 14.10 24.89
CA SER A 499 -0.88 12.97 25.60
C SER A 499 0.19 12.07 26.25
N ARG A 500 1.26 11.74 25.54
CA ARG A 500 2.39 10.97 26.10
C ARG A 500 3.19 11.72 27.18
N GLY A 501 3.34 13.04 27.05
CA GLY A 501 3.98 13.87 28.08
C GLY A 501 3.16 13.88 29.37
N LEU A 502 1.82 13.96 29.24
CA LEU A 502 0.91 13.80 30.36
C LEU A 502 1.03 12.40 30.99
N GLU A 503 1.16 11.32 30.20
CA GLU A 503 1.44 9.96 30.72
C GLU A 503 2.67 9.95 31.63
N GLN A 504 3.76 10.57 31.19
CA GLN A 504 5.00 10.60 31.95
C GLN A 504 4.85 11.39 33.25
N THR A 505 4.25 12.58 33.20
CA THR A 505 3.98 13.39 34.41
C THR A 505 3.02 12.69 35.38
N TYR A 506 1.98 12.01 34.87
CA TYR A 506 1.06 11.23 35.71
C TYR A 506 1.73 10.00 36.31
N SER A 507 2.64 9.35 35.57
CA SER A 507 3.41 8.20 36.07
C SER A 507 4.33 8.63 37.23
N GLU A 508 5.04 9.75 37.09
CA GLU A 508 5.89 10.36 38.11
C GLU A 508 5.09 10.80 39.34
N LEU A 509 3.94 11.47 39.13
CA LEU A 509 3.01 11.82 40.22
C LEU A 509 2.46 10.58 40.92
N SER A 510 2.15 9.50 40.18
CA SER A 510 1.62 8.28 40.77
C SER A 510 2.66 7.51 41.59
N LEU A 511 3.92 7.51 41.14
CA LEU A 511 5.05 6.97 41.90
C LEU A 511 5.31 7.80 43.16
N SER A 512 5.25 9.13 43.06
CA SER A 512 5.36 10.03 44.23
C SER A 512 4.22 9.82 45.25
N PHE A 513 2.97 9.62 44.79
CA PHE A 513 1.84 9.29 45.66
C PHE A 513 1.95 7.90 46.31
N ALA A 514 2.50 6.91 45.59
CA ALA A 514 2.76 5.58 46.15
C ALA A 514 3.83 5.64 47.25
N ASP A 515 4.90 6.42 47.03
CA ASP A 515 5.95 6.70 48.02
C ASP A 515 5.43 7.48 49.24
N PHE A 516 4.49 8.41 49.02
CA PHE A 516 3.84 9.12 50.11
C PHE A 516 2.93 8.19 50.95
N SER A 517 2.22 7.26 50.29
CA SER A 517 1.38 6.26 50.94
C SER A 517 2.19 5.25 51.77
N THR A 518 3.33 4.77 51.26
CA THR A 518 4.21 3.85 52.00
C THR A 518 4.89 4.54 53.19
N LYS A 519 5.33 5.80 53.04
CA LYS A 519 5.85 6.59 54.17
C LYS A 519 4.81 6.83 55.27
N ARG A 520 3.52 6.97 54.93
CA ARG A 520 2.43 7.10 55.92
C ARG A 520 2.12 5.80 56.67
N ARG A 521 2.39 4.64 56.06
CA ARG A 521 2.26 3.33 56.73
C ARG A 521 3.49 2.95 57.58
N GLY A 522 4.59 3.69 57.45
CA GLY A 522 5.74 3.62 58.35
C GLY A 522 5.61 4.48 59.61
N ALA A 523 4.49 5.19 59.79
CA ALA A 523 4.22 5.87 61.06
C ALA A 523 3.96 4.81 62.15
N PRO A 524 4.66 4.88 63.31
CA PRO A 524 4.54 3.88 64.36
C PRO A 524 3.09 3.79 64.85
N ALA A 525 2.57 2.57 64.91
CA ALA A 525 1.26 2.30 65.49
C ALA A 525 1.22 2.84 66.93
N PRO A 526 0.11 3.47 67.37
CA PRO A 526 -0.04 3.88 68.76
C PRO A 526 0.09 2.64 69.67
N PRO A 527 0.75 2.77 70.84
CA PRO A 527 1.05 1.63 71.69
C PRO A 527 -0.25 0.99 72.19
N ALA A 528 -0.57 -0.17 71.64
CA ALA A 528 -1.61 -1.04 72.16
C ALA A 528 -1.16 -1.61 73.51
N ALA A 529 -2.04 -1.48 74.49
CA ALA A 529 -1.88 -1.97 75.84
C ALA A 529 -1.52 -3.46 75.87
N ARG A 530 -0.50 -3.78 76.68
CA ARG A 530 -0.10 -5.14 77.04
C ARG A 530 -1.27 -5.87 77.71
N GLY A 531 -1.71 -6.97 77.12
CA GLY A 531 -2.58 -7.96 77.74
C GLY A 531 -2.11 -9.36 77.33
N TYR A 532 -1.60 -10.09 78.32
CA TYR A 532 -1.16 -11.48 78.32
C TYR A 532 -1.94 -12.44 77.40
N ASN A 533 -1.25 -13.28 76.62
CA ASN A 533 -1.21 -14.72 76.89
C ASN A 533 -0.20 -15.50 76.03
N ARG A 534 0.36 -16.52 76.69
CA ARG A 534 1.31 -17.55 76.24
C ARG A 534 0.70 -18.57 75.28
N LEU A 535 1.58 -19.43 74.77
CA LEU A 535 1.41 -20.74 74.09
C LEU A 535 1.41 -20.61 72.56
N SER A 536 2.10 -21.43 71.77
CA SER A 536 3.06 -22.52 72.01
C SER A 536 3.66 -22.87 70.64
N ASP A 537 4.85 -23.47 70.67
CA ASP A 537 5.56 -24.05 69.53
C ASP A 537 4.68 -25.02 68.70
N ALA A 538 4.74 -24.91 67.37
CA ALA A 538 4.56 -26.02 66.43
C ALA A 538 4.89 -25.60 64.97
N GLU A 539 5.76 -26.38 64.33
CA GLU A 539 5.81 -26.70 62.89
C GLU A 539 6.41 -25.68 61.89
N ALA A 540 7.74 -25.81 61.73
CA ALA A 540 8.46 -26.30 60.55
C ALA A 540 8.15 -25.80 59.10
N PRO A 541 9.18 -25.78 58.21
CA PRO A 541 9.25 -24.98 56.98
C PRO A 541 8.89 -25.77 55.71
N ALA A 542 8.43 -25.10 54.64
CA ALA A 542 8.30 -25.71 53.31
C ALA A 542 8.31 -24.67 52.16
N ILE A 543 9.48 -24.13 51.80
CA ILE A 543 9.71 -23.52 50.48
C ILE A 543 11.14 -23.85 50.01
N ALA A 544 11.32 -25.03 49.42
CA ALA A 544 12.49 -25.38 48.60
C ALA A 544 12.27 -26.69 47.83
N ALA A 545 11.23 -26.80 46.99
CA ALA A 545 11.10 -27.90 46.01
C ALA A 545 9.96 -27.63 45.00
N ALA A 546 10.16 -26.75 44.02
CA ALA A 546 9.24 -26.65 42.87
C ALA A 546 9.84 -25.93 41.64
N ALA A 547 11.12 -26.14 41.31
CA ALA A 547 11.72 -25.56 40.10
C ALA A 547 12.58 -26.54 39.29
N ALA A 548 12.35 -27.86 39.42
CA ALA A 548 13.04 -28.87 38.64
C ALA A 548 12.09 -30.01 38.24
N ALA A 549 11.29 -29.78 37.19
CA ALA A 549 10.62 -30.83 36.42
C ALA A 549 10.14 -30.27 35.07
N ARG A 550 11.00 -30.29 34.05
CA ARG A 550 10.58 -30.22 32.64
C ARG A 550 10.59 -31.65 32.08
N PRO A 551 9.46 -32.19 31.60
CA PRO A 551 9.47 -33.46 30.87
C PRO A 551 9.88 -33.24 29.41
N PRO A 552 10.53 -34.25 28.76
CA PRO A 552 10.91 -34.17 27.34
C PRO A 552 9.82 -34.73 26.40
N ALA A 553 9.86 -34.22 25.16
CA ALA A 553 9.52 -34.87 23.90
C ALA A 553 8.08 -35.38 23.62
N PHE A 554 7.46 -34.78 22.61
CA PHE A 554 6.64 -35.46 21.59
C PHE A 554 7.23 -35.01 20.24
N GLY A 555 7.57 -35.85 19.26
CA GLY A 555 7.08 -37.18 18.94
C GLY A 555 6.44 -37.11 17.54
N ALA A 556 7.26 -37.34 16.51
CA ALA A 556 6.85 -37.32 15.10
C ALA A 556 5.71 -38.32 14.84
N ALA A 557 4.65 -37.87 14.17
CA ALA A 557 3.55 -38.73 13.73
C ALA A 557 3.95 -39.51 12.47
N PRO A 558 3.72 -40.84 12.42
CA PRO A 558 4.03 -41.66 11.25
C PRO A 558 2.91 -41.61 10.20
N ALA A 559 3.35 -41.68 8.93
CA ALA A 559 2.50 -41.84 7.76
C ALA A 559 1.73 -43.17 7.78
N ALA A 560 0.40 -43.10 7.74
CA ALA A 560 -0.46 -44.27 7.57
C ALA A 560 -0.69 -44.55 6.09
N ARG A 561 -0.19 -45.71 5.62
CA ARG A 561 -0.61 -46.37 4.37
C ARG A 561 -1.92 -47.16 4.60
N PRO A 562 -2.68 -47.47 3.52
CA PRO A 562 -4.09 -47.82 3.59
C PRO A 562 -4.30 -49.33 3.87
N PRO A 563 -5.47 -49.73 4.39
CA PRO A 563 -5.86 -51.13 4.38
C PRO A 563 -6.46 -51.54 3.03
N ALA A 564 -5.99 -52.68 2.55
CA ALA A 564 -6.51 -53.41 1.41
C ALA A 564 -7.78 -54.20 1.78
N GLY A 565 -8.76 -54.16 0.89
CA GLY A 565 -9.54 -55.30 0.38
C GLY A 565 -10.50 -56.06 1.31
N LYS A 566 -11.79 -56.05 0.95
CA LYS A 566 -12.68 -57.23 0.70
C LYS A 566 -14.07 -56.73 0.30
N GLU A 567 -14.52 -56.83 -0.95
CA GLU A 567 -15.10 -57.98 -1.68
C GLU A 567 -16.62 -58.18 -1.47
N ARG A 568 -17.36 -58.23 -2.60
CA ARG A 568 -18.76 -58.66 -2.86
C ARG A 568 -19.88 -57.68 -2.44
N THR A 569 -20.93 -57.40 -3.23
CA THR A 569 -21.67 -58.26 -4.19
C THR A 569 -22.40 -57.45 -5.27
N ARG A 570 -22.64 -58.11 -6.41
CA ARG A 570 -23.40 -57.72 -7.63
C ARG A 570 -24.86 -57.33 -7.37
N THR A 571 -25.39 -56.44 -8.23
CA THR A 571 -26.59 -56.72 -9.07
C THR A 571 -26.56 -55.85 -10.34
N ALA A 572 -27.07 -56.42 -11.43
CA ALA A 572 -26.91 -56.00 -12.82
C ALA A 572 -28.13 -55.24 -13.37
N ALA A 573 -27.93 -54.38 -14.37
CA ALA A 573 -28.81 -54.22 -15.54
C ALA A 573 -28.10 -53.45 -16.67
N THR A 574 -27.83 -54.18 -17.77
CA THR A 574 -27.90 -53.87 -19.22
C THR A 574 -28.39 -52.48 -19.65
N ALA A 575 -28.07 -51.87 -20.80
CA ALA A 575 -27.14 -52.06 -21.94
C ALA A 575 -27.38 -50.82 -22.84
N SER A 576 -26.36 -50.16 -23.40
CA SER A 576 -26.11 -50.20 -24.86
C SER A 576 -24.89 -49.31 -25.20
N ALA A 577 -23.98 -49.87 -26.00
CA ALA A 577 -22.90 -49.20 -26.72
C ALA A 577 -23.09 -49.53 -28.22
N PRO A 578 -22.51 -48.78 -29.19
CA PRO A 578 -21.11 -49.01 -29.61
C PRO A 578 -20.42 -47.75 -30.23
N PRO A 579 -19.22 -47.83 -30.84
CA PRO A 579 -17.98 -48.43 -30.35
C PRO A 579 -16.82 -47.42 -30.27
N ALA A 580 -15.78 -47.81 -29.52
CA ALA A 580 -14.52 -47.09 -29.35
C ALA A 580 -13.59 -47.24 -30.57
N VAL A 581 -12.99 -46.11 -31.00
CA VAL A 581 -11.77 -46.07 -31.81
C VAL A 581 -10.65 -45.54 -30.93
N LYS A 582 -9.64 -46.37 -30.66
CA LYS A 582 -8.35 -45.94 -30.10
C LYS A 582 -7.45 -45.48 -31.25
N PRO A 583 -6.61 -44.46 -31.01
CA PRO A 583 -5.20 -44.68 -31.30
C PRO A 583 -4.27 -44.21 -30.17
N LYS A 584 -3.33 -45.08 -29.84
CA LYS A 584 -2.06 -44.75 -29.19
C LYS A 584 -1.28 -43.78 -30.10
N ARG A 585 -0.82 -42.65 -29.57
CA ARG A 585 0.42 -42.01 -30.05
C ARG A 585 1.25 -41.50 -28.88
N ARG A 586 2.47 -42.06 -28.80
CA ARG A 586 3.61 -41.54 -28.05
C ARG A 586 4.05 -40.24 -28.72
N TYR A 587 4.24 -39.17 -27.96
CA TYR A 587 5.06 -38.04 -28.40
C TYR A 587 6.41 -38.14 -27.71
N GLY A 588 7.44 -38.37 -28.53
CA GLY A 588 8.83 -38.22 -28.13
C GLY A 588 9.20 -36.73 -28.08
N LEU A 589 9.92 -36.36 -27.03
CA LEU A 589 10.58 -35.08 -26.89
C LEU A 589 11.74 -34.99 -27.90
N VAL A 590 11.68 -34.02 -28.80
CA VAL A 590 12.78 -33.62 -29.68
C VAL A 590 13.45 -32.40 -29.04
N PRO A 591 14.77 -32.45 -28.73
CA PRO A 591 15.49 -31.27 -28.29
C PRO A 591 15.88 -30.40 -29.49
N LEU A 592 15.42 -29.15 -29.51
CA LEU A 592 15.87 -28.11 -30.44
C LEU A 592 17.24 -27.59 -30.00
N SER A 593 18.26 -27.96 -30.78
CA SER A 593 19.61 -27.39 -30.75
C SER A 593 19.58 -25.94 -31.23
N VAL A 594 19.99 -25.00 -30.37
CA VAL A 594 20.26 -23.61 -30.72
C VAL A 594 21.63 -23.55 -31.37
N ARG A 595 21.65 -23.30 -32.68
CA ARG A 595 22.86 -23.11 -33.50
C ARG A 595 23.31 -21.65 -33.38
N GLY A 596 24.55 -21.45 -32.92
CA GLY A 596 25.17 -20.14 -32.76
C GLY A 596 25.46 -19.45 -34.09
N PHE A 597 25.26 -18.13 -34.11
CA PHE A 597 25.79 -17.24 -35.15
C PHE A 597 27.06 -16.57 -34.62
N GLY A 598 28.21 -17.04 -35.10
CA GLY A 598 29.49 -16.38 -34.96
C GLY A 598 29.65 -15.26 -35.98
N GLY A 599 29.83 -14.03 -35.49
CA GLY A 599 30.20 -12.86 -36.29
C GLY A 599 31.69 -12.86 -36.60
N LYS A 600 32.01 -12.84 -37.91
CA LYS A 600 33.37 -12.78 -38.46
C LYS A 600 34.04 -11.43 -38.17
N LYS A 601 35.30 -11.51 -37.71
CA LYS A 601 36.29 -10.41 -37.77
C LYS A 601 36.69 -10.16 -39.22
N GLY A 602 36.54 -8.92 -39.69
CA GLY A 602 37.20 -8.42 -40.90
C GLY A 602 38.24 -7.38 -40.49
N LYS A 603 39.52 -7.69 -40.74
CA LYS A 603 40.61 -6.71 -40.76
C LYS A 603 40.68 -6.11 -42.16
N ARG A 604 40.60 -4.79 -42.27
CA ARG A 604 41.55 -3.93 -42.99
C ARG A 604 41.31 -2.48 -42.60
#